data_AF-A0A3D5HCB1-F1
#
_entry.id   AF-A0A3D5HCB1-F1
#
_cell.length_a   1.000
_cell.length_b   1.000
_cell.length_c   1.000
_cell.angle_alpha   90.00
_cell.angle_beta   90.00
_cell.angle_gamma   90.00
#
_symmetry.space_group_name_H-M   'P 1'
#
loop_
_entity.id
_entity.type
_entity.pdbx_description
1 polymer ?
#
loop_
_entity_poly.entity_id
_entity_poly.type
_entity_poly.pdbx_seq_one_letter_code
_entity_poly.pdbx_strand_id
1 'polypeptide(L)'
;KLGNYPDATAVFDVDAIGLVNIIHRLNHGLDLAGNPIGDPTGFCIGVGVNPGAINLDEELRRLDWKIEAGAEYVVTQPVFDIRILERFMKRITHVKLPLLCGIWPLVSYRNAEFMNNEVPGASVPPEILDRMRKTTTKEEGFAEGVKIAKETYQYVKGEVAGIQLSAPMGRIEGVAMILGK
;
A
#
# COMPACT_ATOMS: atom_id res chain seq x y z
N LYS A 1 15.11 -20.70 -25.15
CA LYS A 1 13.79 -21.00 -25.77
C LYS A 1 12.73 -20.54 -24.78
N LEU A 2 12.10 -19.37 -25.01
CA LEU A 2 10.85 -19.05 -24.34
C LEU A 2 9.84 -20.14 -24.72
N GLY A 3 8.97 -20.51 -23.78
CA GLY A 3 7.95 -21.56 -23.98
C GLY A 3 6.97 -21.21 -25.10
N ASN A 4 5.87 -21.96 -25.19
CA ASN A 4 4.88 -21.95 -26.29
C ASN A 4 4.04 -20.65 -26.43
N TYR A 5 4.60 -19.48 -26.12
CA TYR A 5 3.92 -18.19 -26.26
C TYR A 5 4.56 -17.39 -27.41
N PRO A 6 3.99 -17.48 -28.63
CA PRO A 6 4.55 -16.80 -29.81
C PRO A 6 4.55 -15.27 -29.71
N ASP A 7 3.70 -14.70 -28.86
CA ASP A 7 3.58 -13.24 -28.66
C ASP A 7 4.21 -12.74 -27.35
N ALA A 8 4.93 -13.59 -26.59
CA ALA A 8 5.54 -13.16 -25.34
C ALA A 8 6.85 -12.38 -25.58
N THR A 9 6.76 -11.05 -25.53
CA THR A 9 7.91 -10.15 -25.44
C THR A 9 8.35 -9.92 -23.98
N ALA A 10 9.64 -9.63 -23.78
CA ALA A 10 10.27 -9.60 -22.46
C ALA A 10 9.68 -8.51 -21.51
N VAL A 11 9.10 -8.94 -20.40
CA VAL A 11 9.02 -8.27 -19.08
C VAL A 11 8.30 -6.90 -18.99
N PHE A 12 7.50 -6.46 -19.98
CA PHE A 12 6.80 -5.15 -19.88
C PHE A 12 5.29 -5.10 -20.22
N ASP A 13 4.62 -6.20 -20.55
CA ASP A 13 3.25 -6.12 -21.11
C ASP A 13 2.10 -6.25 -20.09
N VAL A 14 2.38 -6.32 -18.79
CA VAL A 14 1.34 -6.63 -17.80
C VAL A 14 1.35 -5.60 -16.67
N ASP A 15 0.32 -4.76 -16.64
CA ASP A 15 0.09 -3.86 -15.52
C ASP A 15 -0.49 -4.61 -14.29
N ALA A 16 -0.69 -3.92 -13.17
CA ALA A 16 -1.17 -4.57 -11.95
C ALA A 16 -2.51 -5.32 -12.13
N ILE A 17 -3.41 -4.83 -12.98
CA ILE A 17 -4.72 -5.46 -13.24
C ILE A 17 -4.52 -6.70 -14.11
N GLY A 18 -3.66 -6.60 -15.11
CA GLY A 18 -3.23 -7.75 -15.90
C GLY A 18 -2.66 -8.85 -15.00
N LEU A 19 -1.77 -8.51 -14.07
CA LEU A 19 -1.14 -9.49 -13.19
C LEU A 19 -2.16 -10.19 -12.28
N VAL A 20 -3.15 -9.45 -11.75
CA VAL A 20 -4.26 -10.06 -11.00
C VAL A 20 -5.01 -11.07 -11.86
N ASN A 21 -5.36 -10.74 -13.10
CA ASN A 21 -6.03 -11.66 -14.02
C ASN A 21 -5.18 -12.92 -14.29
N ILE A 22 -3.87 -12.77 -14.44
CA ILE A 22 -2.95 -13.90 -14.63
C ILE A 22 -3.00 -14.83 -13.42
N ILE A 23 -2.77 -14.29 -12.22
CA ILE A 23 -2.76 -15.08 -10.99
C ILE A 23 -4.11 -15.73 -10.74
N HIS A 24 -5.21 -15.01 -11.02
CA HIS A 24 -6.55 -15.54 -10.93
C HIS A 24 -6.75 -16.75 -11.85
N ARG A 25 -6.29 -16.71 -13.11
CA ARG A 25 -6.35 -17.86 -14.02
C ARG A 25 -5.51 -19.04 -13.54
N LEU A 26 -4.30 -18.78 -13.05
CA LEU A 26 -3.43 -19.82 -12.50
C LEU A 26 -4.11 -20.52 -11.30
N ASN A 27 -4.80 -19.75 -10.44
CA ASN A 27 -5.58 -20.28 -9.34
C ASN A 27 -6.80 -21.11 -9.78
N HIS A 28 -7.16 -21.05 -11.06
CA HIS A 28 -8.20 -21.89 -11.68
C HIS A 28 -7.63 -22.95 -12.63
N GLY A 29 -6.32 -23.20 -12.58
CA GLY A 29 -5.67 -24.26 -13.36
C GLY A 29 -5.47 -23.92 -14.83
N LEU A 30 -5.49 -22.62 -15.18
CA LEU A 30 -5.35 -22.15 -16.56
C LEU A 30 -4.15 -21.22 -16.73
N ASP A 31 -3.47 -21.36 -17.87
CA ASP A 31 -2.46 -20.40 -18.30
C ASP A 31 -3.08 -19.15 -18.99
N LEU A 32 -2.22 -18.28 -19.53
CA LEU A 32 -2.65 -17.05 -20.21
C LEU A 32 -3.49 -17.31 -21.47
N ALA A 33 -3.17 -18.37 -22.19
CA ALA A 33 -3.87 -18.79 -23.40
C ALA A 33 -5.11 -19.65 -23.09
N GLY A 34 -5.36 -19.96 -21.82
CA GLY A 34 -6.47 -20.81 -21.39
C GLY A 34 -6.16 -22.31 -21.49
N ASN A 35 -4.89 -22.70 -21.66
CA ASN A 35 -4.52 -24.09 -21.60
C ASN A 35 -4.48 -24.57 -20.14
N PRO A 36 -4.89 -25.81 -19.86
CA PRO A 36 -4.72 -26.40 -18.54
C PRO A 36 -3.24 -26.44 -18.13
N ILE A 37 -2.93 -26.02 -16.91
CA ILE A 37 -1.57 -26.14 -16.33
C ILE A 37 -1.41 -27.39 -15.44
N GLY A 38 -2.46 -28.20 -15.31
CA GLY A 38 -2.55 -29.28 -14.32
C GLY A 38 -3.20 -28.76 -13.04
N ASP A 39 -2.55 -28.99 -11.91
CA ASP A 39 -3.09 -28.57 -10.61
C ASP A 39 -3.14 -27.03 -10.49
N PRO A 40 -4.27 -26.45 -10.04
CA PRO A 40 -4.38 -25.01 -9.81
C PRO A 40 -3.38 -24.49 -8.77
N THR A 41 -2.97 -23.24 -8.91
CA THR A 41 -2.22 -22.55 -7.85
C THR A 41 -3.14 -22.14 -6.70
N GLY A 42 -2.55 -21.75 -5.56
CA GLY A 42 -3.28 -21.34 -4.36
C GLY A 42 -2.85 -19.98 -3.82
N PHE A 43 -2.56 -19.02 -4.70
CA PHE A 43 -2.14 -17.68 -4.29
C PHE A 43 -3.31 -16.89 -3.70
N CYS A 44 -3.06 -16.12 -2.64
CA CYS A 44 -4.00 -15.10 -2.18
C CYS A 44 -3.61 -13.73 -2.78
N ILE A 45 -4.54 -13.07 -3.47
CA ILE A 45 -4.24 -11.92 -4.31
C ILE A 45 -4.49 -10.60 -3.57
N GLY A 46 -3.43 -9.94 -3.14
CA GLY A 46 -3.47 -8.59 -2.57
C GLY A 46 -3.18 -7.50 -3.58
N VAL A 47 -3.87 -6.36 -3.48
CA VAL A 47 -3.64 -5.21 -4.37
C VAL A 47 -3.38 -3.90 -3.65
N GLY A 48 -2.49 -3.08 -4.21
CA GLY A 48 -2.19 -1.75 -3.71
C GLY A 48 -3.21 -0.70 -4.17
N VAL A 49 -3.51 0.26 -3.31
CA VAL A 49 -4.24 1.49 -3.61
C VAL A 49 -3.55 2.71 -2.98
N ASN A 50 -3.52 3.86 -3.66
CA ASN A 50 -2.98 5.10 -3.10
C ASN A 50 -4.09 6.09 -2.67
N PRO A 51 -4.36 6.24 -1.36
CA PRO A 51 -5.35 7.22 -0.88
C PRO A 51 -5.01 8.68 -1.23
N GLY A 52 -3.72 8.99 -1.37
CA GLY A 52 -3.21 10.32 -1.71
C GLY A 52 -2.96 10.53 -3.20
N ALA A 53 -3.47 9.67 -4.07
CA ALA A 53 -3.28 9.80 -5.51
C ALA A 53 -3.71 11.19 -6.03
N ILE A 54 -2.88 11.78 -6.91
CA ILE A 54 -3.16 13.10 -7.53
C ILE A 54 -4.51 13.06 -8.27
N ASN A 55 -4.79 11.97 -8.97
CA ASN A 55 -6.09 11.69 -9.55
C ASN A 55 -6.74 10.51 -8.82
N LEU A 56 -7.44 10.83 -7.73
CA LEU A 56 -8.09 9.81 -6.91
C LEU A 56 -9.20 9.06 -7.67
N ASP A 57 -9.90 9.70 -8.60
CA ASP A 57 -10.98 9.05 -9.37
C ASP A 57 -10.42 7.98 -10.32
N GLU A 58 -9.26 8.24 -10.94
CA GLU A 58 -8.50 7.24 -11.70
C GLU A 58 -8.04 6.08 -10.82
N GLU A 59 -7.46 6.39 -9.67
CA GLU A 59 -6.94 5.37 -8.75
C GLU A 59 -8.06 4.44 -8.25
N LEU A 60 -9.23 4.99 -7.93
CA LEU A 60 -10.39 4.20 -7.49
C LEU A 60 -10.97 3.35 -8.61
N ARG A 61 -11.04 3.86 -9.85
CA ARG A 61 -11.48 3.05 -10.99
C ARG A 61 -10.51 1.90 -11.26
N ARG A 62 -9.21 2.14 -11.14
CA ARG A 62 -8.21 1.07 -11.26
C ARG A 62 -8.30 0.08 -10.11
N LEU A 63 -8.65 0.53 -8.89
CA LEU A 63 -8.95 -0.38 -7.78
C LEU A 63 -10.15 -1.28 -8.12
N ASP A 64 -11.24 -0.72 -8.64
CA ASP A 64 -12.42 -1.50 -9.03
C ASP A 64 -12.06 -2.57 -10.08
N TRP A 65 -11.27 -2.21 -11.11
CA TRP A 65 -10.77 -3.19 -12.10
C TRP A 65 -9.89 -4.28 -11.50
N LYS A 66 -9.07 -3.97 -10.48
CA LYS A 66 -8.28 -4.97 -9.75
C LYS A 66 -9.18 -5.92 -8.95
N ILE A 67 -10.26 -5.40 -8.35
CA ILE A 67 -11.25 -6.20 -7.62
C ILE A 67 -11.97 -7.13 -8.59
N GLU A 68 -12.46 -6.60 -9.71
CA GLU A 68 -13.13 -7.38 -10.77
C GLU A 68 -12.24 -8.49 -11.34
N ALA A 69 -10.92 -8.24 -11.45
CA ALA A 69 -9.95 -9.21 -11.91
C ALA A 69 -9.69 -10.36 -10.91
N GLY A 70 -10.16 -10.23 -9.65
CA GLY A 70 -10.07 -11.29 -8.65
C GLY A 70 -9.17 -10.97 -7.45
N ALA A 71 -8.92 -9.69 -7.12
CA ALA A 71 -8.26 -9.35 -5.87
C ALA A 71 -9.08 -9.79 -4.65
N GLU A 72 -8.40 -10.17 -3.57
CA GLU A 72 -8.98 -10.71 -2.34
C GLU A 72 -8.80 -9.79 -1.13
N TYR A 73 -7.80 -8.90 -1.15
CA TYR A 73 -7.62 -7.86 -0.14
C TYR A 73 -6.91 -6.63 -0.72
N VAL A 74 -7.06 -5.50 -0.05
CA VAL A 74 -6.51 -4.21 -0.48
C VAL A 74 -5.53 -3.69 0.55
N VAL A 75 -4.40 -3.16 0.11
CA VAL A 75 -3.38 -2.54 0.96
C VAL A 75 -3.19 -1.10 0.53
N THR A 76 -3.34 -0.16 1.47
CA THR A 76 -3.08 1.25 1.15
C THR A 76 -1.59 1.53 1.10
N GLN A 77 -1.17 2.41 0.20
CA GLN A 77 0.08 3.15 0.38
C GLN A 77 0.03 3.95 1.70
N PRO A 78 1.18 4.24 2.32
CA PRO A 78 1.21 4.99 3.58
C PRO A 78 0.66 6.40 3.39
N VAL A 79 -0.15 6.84 4.35
CA VAL A 79 -0.73 8.18 4.37
C VAL A 79 -0.26 8.90 5.63
N PHE A 80 0.34 10.07 5.47
CA PHE A 80 0.81 10.91 6.59
C PHE A 80 -0.21 11.98 7.00
N ASP A 81 -1.27 12.17 6.20
CA ASP A 81 -2.41 13.04 6.50
C ASP A 81 -3.68 12.23 6.76
N ILE A 82 -4.13 12.18 8.02
CA ILE A 82 -5.37 11.49 8.42
C ILE A 82 -6.57 11.98 7.62
N ARG A 83 -6.62 13.26 7.25
CA ARG A 83 -7.74 13.84 6.48
C ARG A 83 -7.82 13.26 5.07
N ILE A 84 -6.68 12.90 4.47
CA ILE A 84 -6.64 12.22 3.17
C ILE A 84 -7.22 10.82 3.33
N LEU A 85 -6.80 10.10 4.37
CA LEU A 85 -7.30 8.76 4.64
C LEU A 85 -8.81 8.76 4.90
N GLU A 86 -9.33 9.71 5.67
CA GLU A 86 -10.77 9.89 5.91
C GLU A 86 -11.58 10.07 4.62
N ARG A 87 -11.12 10.95 3.73
CA ARG A 87 -11.77 11.19 2.44
C ARG A 87 -11.75 9.93 1.59
N PHE A 88 -10.62 9.23 1.56
CA PHE A 88 -10.49 7.96 0.85
C PHE A 88 -11.46 6.90 1.38
N MET A 89 -11.50 6.67 2.71
CA MET A 89 -12.40 5.68 3.33
C MET A 89 -13.87 5.94 3.00
N LYS A 90 -14.30 7.22 2.96
CA LYS A 90 -15.67 7.59 2.54
C LYS A 90 -15.96 7.25 1.08
N ARG A 91 -14.95 7.32 0.21
CA ARG A 91 -15.06 7.04 -1.24
C ARG A 91 -15.08 5.54 -1.58
N ILE A 92 -14.60 4.68 -0.69
CA ILE A 92 -14.50 3.22 -0.93
C ILE A 92 -15.51 2.38 -0.14
N THR A 93 -16.59 2.99 0.37
CA THR A 93 -17.62 2.27 1.13
C THR A 93 -18.33 1.16 0.33
N HIS A 94 -18.25 1.23 -1.01
CA HIS A 94 -18.72 0.17 -1.92
C HIS A 94 -17.79 -1.05 -1.95
N VAL A 95 -16.49 -0.88 -1.68
CA VAL A 95 -15.50 -1.95 -1.65
C VAL A 95 -15.77 -2.89 -0.46
N LYS A 96 -15.86 -4.19 -0.71
CA LYS A 96 -16.17 -5.22 0.30
C LYS A 96 -14.96 -6.06 0.72
N LEU A 97 -13.83 -5.91 0.05
CA LEU A 97 -12.61 -6.63 0.40
C LEU A 97 -12.01 -6.10 1.71
N PRO A 98 -11.32 -6.96 2.50
CA PRO A 98 -10.53 -6.52 3.64
C PRO A 98 -9.52 -5.43 3.24
N LEU A 99 -9.58 -4.30 3.94
CA LEU A 99 -8.62 -3.21 3.78
C LEU A 99 -7.54 -3.29 4.85
N LEU A 100 -6.29 -3.23 4.41
CA LEU A 100 -5.10 -3.15 5.25
C LEU A 100 -4.51 -1.75 5.10
N CYS A 101 -4.47 -0.97 6.19
CA CYS A 101 -3.87 0.35 6.15
C CYS A 101 -2.35 0.23 6.25
N GLY A 102 -1.62 0.73 5.25
CA GLY A 102 -0.17 0.88 5.29
C GLY A 102 0.24 2.04 6.21
N ILE A 103 1.16 1.78 7.15
CA ILE A 103 1.69 2.80 8.06
C ILE A 103 3.21 2.69 8.09
N TRP A 104 3.87 3.78 7.68
CA TRP A 104 5.33 3.86 7.56
C TRP A 104 5.84 4.99 8.46
N PRO A 105 6.65 4.69 9.48
CA PRO A 105 7.25 5.72 10.32
C PRO A 105 8.23 6.58 9.54
N LEU A 106 8.15 7.90 9.73
CA LEU A 106 9.18 8.82 9.25
C LEU A 106 10.47 8.60 10.06
N VAL A 107 11.64 8.73 9.44
CA VAL A 107 12.92 8.48 10.14
C VAL A 107 13.73 9.74 10.43
N SER A 108 13.41 10.86 9.78
CA SER A 108 14.04 12.17 9.98
C SER A 108 13.25 13.27 9.26
N TYR A 109 13.54 14.54 9.56
CA TYR A 109 12.99 15.68 8.83
C TYR A 109 13.30 15.60 7.32
N ARG A 110 14.54 15.28 6.94
CA ARG A 110 14.94 15.11 5.53
C ARG A 110 14.13 14.00 4.83
N ASN A 111 13.84 12.91 5.55
CA ASN A 111 12.99 11.86 5.02
C ASN A 111 11.54 12.33 4.84
N ALA A 112 11.00 13.12 5.78
CA ALA A 112 9.68 13.70 5.68
C ALA A 112 9.55 14.68 4.49
N GLU A 113 10.56 15.54 4.28
CA GLU A 113 10.60 16.42 3.10
C GLU A 113 10.67 15.63 1.79
N PHE A 114 11.51 14.59 1.74
CA PHE A 114 11.59 13.73 0.56
C PHE A 114 10.25 13.06 0.26
N MET A 115 9.58 12.51 1.29
CA MET A 115 8.24 11.94 1.11
C MET A 115 7.27 13.00 0.56
N ASN A 116 7.28 14.21 1.09
CA ASN A 116 6.36 15.27 0.67
C ASN A 116 6.59 15.79 -0.75
N ASN A 117 7.86 15.90 -1.16
CA ASN A 117 8.22 16.62 -2.38
C ASN A 117 8.53 15.70 -3.56
N GLU A 118 9.09 14.53 -3.28
CA GLU A 118 9.66 13.65 -4.31
C GLU A 118 8.83 12.37 -4.52
N VAL A 119 7.93 12.02 -3.60
CA VAL A 119 7.10 10.81 -3.69
C VAL A 119 5.67 11.19 -4.12
N PRO A 120 5.26 10.86 -5.36
CA PRO A 120 3.93 11.21 -5.86
C PRO A 120 2.80 10.67 -4.97
N GLY A 121 1.94 11.58 -4.51
CA GLY A 121 0.79 11.27 -3.67
C GLY A 121 1.11 11.06 -2.19
N ALA A 122 2.38 11.09 -1.78
CA ALA A 122 2.74 11.15 -0.36
C ALA A 122 2.69 12.60 0.11
N SER A 123 1.54 13.03 0.65
CA SER A 123 1.41 14.35 1.27
C SER A 123 1.75 14.26 2.75
N VAL A 124 2.74 15.04 3.20
CA VAL A 124 3.09 15.19 4.61
C VAL A 124 2.63 16.57 5.08
N PRO A 125 1.64 16.66 5.98
CA PRO A 125 1.12 17.95 6.40
C PRO A 125 2.18 18.88 7.03
N PRO A 126 2.05 20.21 6.89
CA PRO A 126 2.97 21.17 7.51
C PRO A 126 3.17 20.94 9.01
N GLU A 127 2.12 20.59 9.75
CA GLU A 127 2.17 20.28 11.17
C GLU A 127 3.06 19.07 11.48
N ILE A 128 3.13 18.08 10.59
CA ILE A 128 4.01 16.92 10.71
C ILE A 128 5.45 17.31 10.34
N LEU A 129 5.64 18.08 9.27
CA LEU A 129 6.96 18.59 8.88
C LEU A 129 7.58 19.44 9.99
N ASP A 130 6.80 20.30 10.65
CA ASP A 130 7.25 21.14 11.75
C ASP A 130 7.61 20.34 13.00
N ARG A 131 6.87 19.26 13.31
CA ARG A 131 7.25 18.33 14.38
C ARG A 131 8.58 17.67 14.07
N MET A 132 8.76 17.16 12.85
CA MET A 132 10.00 16.52 12.44
C MET A 132 11.18 17.52 12.43
N ARG A 133 10.96 18.78 12.02
CA ARG A 133 11.98 19.84 11.98
C ARG A 133 12.56 20.15 13.36
N LYS A 134 11.77 20.00 14.43
CA LYS A 134 12.19 20.25 15.81
C LYS A 134 13.13 19.18 16.38
N THR A 135 13.27 18.04 15.70
CA THR A 135 14.17 16.96 16.12
C THR A 135 15.61 17.31 15.73
N THR A 136 16.55 17.06 16.64
CA THR A 136 17.97 17.47 16.49
C THR A 136 18.89 16.27 16.25
N THR A 137 18.48 15.08 16.68
CA THR A 137 19.23 13.83 16.49
C THR A 137 18.47 12.83 15.61
N LYS A 138 19.17 11.79 15.11
CA LYS A 138 18.53 10.72 14.33
C LYS A 138 17.56 9.90 15.20
N GLU A 139 17.90 9.75 16.48
CA GLU A 139 17.14 9.02 17.48
C GLU A 139 15.84 9.78 17.81
N GLU A 140 15.91 11.10 18.01
CA GLU A 140 14.73 11.96 18.17
C GLU A 140 13.84 11.96 16.92
N GLY A 141 14.44 12.06 15.72
CA GLY A 141 13.72 12.01 14.46
C GLY A 141 12.95 10.70 14.28
N PHE A 142 13.59 9.57 14.60
CA PHE A 142 12.94 8.27 14.58
C PHE A 142 11.84 8.15 15.63
N ALA A 143 12.09 8.58 16.87
CA ALA A 143 11.09 8.54 17.95
C ALA A 143 9.84 9.38 17.62
N GLU A 144 10.03 10.57 17.04
CA GLU A 144 8.91 11.42 16.62
C GLU A 144 8.13 10.79 15.46
N GLY A 145 8.81 10.21 14.47
CA GLY A 145 8.14 9.50 13.38
C GLY A 145 7.39 8.25 13.83
N VAL A 146 7.91 7.53 14.82
CA VAL A 146 7.20 6.43 15.52
C VAL A 146 5.95 6.95 16.23
N LYS A 147 6.04 8.10 16.89
CA LYS A 147 4.89 8.73 17.55
C LYS A 147 3.80 9.13 16.54
N ILE A 148 4.18 9.74 15.41
CA ILE A 148 3.25 10.07 14.32
C ILE A 148 2.59 8.81 13.76
N ALA A 149 3.37 7.77 13.48
CA ALA A 149 2.84 6.49 13.01
C ALA A 149 1.88 5.84 14.03
N LYS A 150 2.16 6.00 15.33
CA LYS A 150 1.28 5.55 16.41
C LYS A 150 -0.04 6.30 16.43
N GLU A 151 -0.04 7.61 16.20
CA GLU A 151 -1.27 8.41 16.10
C GLU A 151 -2.14 7.92 14.93
N THR A 152 -1.54 7.67 13.76
CA THR A 152 -2.25 7.06 12.62
C THR A 152 -2.78 5.66 12.96
N TYR A 153 -1.96 4.82 13.62
CA TYR A 153 -2.37 3.49 14.05
C TYR A 153 -3.60 3.53 14.96
N GLN A 154 -3.59 4.40 15.98
CA GLN A 154 -4.73 4.53 16.90
C GLN A 154 -5.99 5.03 16.17
N TYR A 155 -5.82 5.92 15.20
CA TYR A 155 -6.93 6.42 14.39
C TYR A 155 -7.60 5.32 13.56
N VAL A 156 -6.82 4.48 12.87
CA VAL A 156 -7.37 3.44 11.98
C VAL A 156 -7.76 2.15 12.70
N LYS A 157 -7.32 1.98 13.94
CA LYS A 157 -7.57 0.76 14.71
C LYS A 157 -9.07 0.58 14.94
N GLY A 158 -9.64 -0.45 14.32
CA GLY A 158 -11.08 -0.77 14.38
C GLY A 158 -11.87 -0.32 13.15
N GLU A 159 -11.31 0.56 12.32
CA GLU A 159 -11.93 1.04 11.07
C GLU A 159 -11.51 0.19 9.85
N VAL A 160 -10.42 -0.57 9.98
CA VAL A 160 -9.83 -1.39 8.91
C VAL A 160 -9.66 -2.83 9.36
N ALA A 161 -9.61 -3.76 8.40
CA ALA A 161 -9.47 -5.19 8.67
C ALA A 161 -8.05 -5.56 9.16
N GLY A 162 -7.04 -4.75 8.81
CA GLY A 162 -5.67 -4.96 9.24
C GLY A 162 -4.78 -3.74 9.03
N ILE A 163 -3.54 -3.85 9.49
CA ILE A 163 -2.54 -2.78 9.39
C ILE A 163 -1.22 -3.39 8.91
N GLN A 164 -0.61 -2.80 7.89
CA GLN A 164 0.73 -3.14 7.42
C GLN A 164 1.73 -2.11 7.98
N LEU A 165 2.53 -2.52 8.96
CA LEU A 165 3.58 -1.68 9.54
C LEU A 165 4.92 -1.94 8.86
N SER A 166 5.56 -0.87 8.37
CA SER A 166 6.94 -0.96 7.89
C SER A 166 7.93 -0.77 9.04
N ALA A 167 9.08 -1.43 8.94
CA ALA A 167 10.23 -1.26 9.82
C ALA A 167 11.39 -0.64 9.02
N PRO A 168 11.40 0.69 8.81
CA PRO A 168 12.47 1.36 8.07
C PRO A 168 13.85 1.00 8.63
N MET A 169 14.79 0.67 7.74
CA MET A 169 16.16 0.27 8.11
C MET A 169 16.24 -0.97 9.02
N GLY A 170 15.20 -1.81 9.04
CA GLY A 170 15.15 -3.00 9.89
C GLY A 170 14.90 -2.70 11.38
N ARG A 171 14.47 -1.49 11.72
CA ARG A 171 14.20 -1.08 13.11
C ARG A 171 12.85 -1.58 13.62
N ILE A 172 12.83 -2.86 13.98
CA ILE A 172 11.63 -3.57 14.48
C ILE A 172 11.14 -2.98 15.81
N GLU A 173 12.03 -2.40 16.62
CA GLU A 173 11.68 -1.72 17.87
C GLU A 173 10.64 -0.62 17.66
N GLY A 174 10.69 0.10 16.53
CA GLY A 174 9.69 1.12 16.19
C GLY A 174 8.30 0.51 15.99
N VAL A 175 8.21 -0.69 15.42
CA VAL A 175 6.95 -1.41 15.24
C VAL A 175 6.34 -1.79 16.58
N ALA A 176 7.15 -2.28 17.53
CA ALA A 176 6.68 -2.60 18.88
C ALA A 176 6.14 -1.35 19.60
N MET A 177 6.85 -0.22 19.52
CA MET A 177 6.45 1.05 20.12
C MET A 177 5.11 1.57 19.58
N ILE A 178 4.88 1.44 18.26
CA ILE A 178 3.61 1.80 17.61
C ILE A 178 2.46 0.94 18.18
N LEU A 179 2.69 -0.37 18.28
CA LEU A 179 1.72 -1.31 18.84
C LEU A 179 1.51 -1.15 20.35
N GLY A 180 2.37 -0.39 21.04
CA GLY A 180 2.34 -0.23 22.49
C GLY A 180 2.81 -1.47 23.24
N LYS A 181 3.72 -2.23 22.63
CA LYS A 181 4.36 -3.43 23.19
C LYS A 181 5.79 -3.13 23.62
#